data_AF-A0A3D2B143-F1
#
_entry.id   AF-A0A3D2B143-F1
#
_cell.length_a   1.000
_cell.length_b   1.000
_cell.length_c   1.000
_cell.angle_alpha   90.00
_cell.angle_beta   90.00
_cell.angle_gamma   90.00
#
_symmetry.space_group_name_H-M   'P 1'
#
loop_
_entity.id
_entity.type
_entity.pdbx_description
1 polymer ?
#
loop_
_entity_poly.entity_id
_entity_poly.type
_entity_poly.pdbx_seq_one_letter_code
_entity_poly.pdbx_strand_id
1 'polypeptide(L)'
;MIYRVTARFKSETAVELSRRLNDGSIAAQQPDGEEIVASLNRAVFTGPSDEVRWTERCFCDTPLAHERATVLDHYFDDIATELIEDYEEYAGESLWVHLQNQ
;
A
#
# COMPACT_ATOMS: atom_id res chain seq x y z
N MET A 1 13.09 9.08 1.59
CA MET A 1 12.23 9.97 0.79
C MET A 1 10.79 9.58 1.05
N ILE A 2 9.82 10.50 0.91
CA ILE A 2 8.39 10.16 1.07
C ILE A 2 7.74 10.28 -0.30
N TYR A 3 6.94 9.30 -0.66
CA TYR A 3 6.26 9.25 -1.95
C TYR A 3 4.75 9.23 -1.73
N ARG A 4 4.04 10.05 -2.52
CA ARG A 4 2.63 9.78 -2.84
C ARG A 4 2.60 8.61 -3.80
N VAL A 5 1.77 7.63 -3.49
CA VAL A 5 1.59 6.43 -4.28
C VAL A 5 0.15 6.33 -4.73
N THR A 6 -0.04 6.10 -6.02
CA THR A 6 -1.34 5.76 -6.61
C THR A 6 -1.22 4.40 -7.27
N ALA A 7 -2.19 3.54 -7.06
CA ALA A 7 -2.22 2.22 -7.68
C ALA A 7 -3.67 1.73 -7.83
N ARG A 8 -3.87 0.70 -8.63
CA ARG A 8 -5.15 0.00 -8.75
C ARG A 8 -5.13 -1.27 -7.91
N PHE A 9 -6.08 -1.42 -7.00
CA PHE A 9 -6.16 -2.59 -6.14
C PHE A 9 -6.76 -3.81 -6.85
N LYS A 10 -6.13 -4.97 -6.70
CA LYS A 10 -6.60 -6.27 -7.19
C LYS A 10 -7.61 -6.85 -6.22
N SER A 11 -8.89 -6.48 -6.38
CA SER A 11 -9.95 -6.88 -5.44
C SER A 11 -10.08 -8.39 -5.23
N GLU A 12 -9.69 -9.21 -6.22
CA GLU A 12 -9.63 -10.67 -6.11
C GLU A 12 -8.60 -11.19 -5.09
N THR A 13 -7.61 -10.36 -4.72
CA THR A 13 -6.57 -10.69 -3.74
C THR A 13 -6.90 -10.23 -2.32
N ALA A 14 -8.06 -9.59 -2.10
CA ALA A 14 -8.41 -8.93 -0.84
C ALA A 14 -8.38 -9.87 0.38
N VAL A 15 -8.95 -11.07 0.26
CA VAL A 15 -8.95 -12.07 1.34
C VAL A 15 -7.52 -12.47 1.72
N GLU A 16 -6.64 -12.65 0.73
CA GLU A 16 -5.26 -13.03 0.97
C GLU A 16 -4.47 -11.89 1.64
N LEU A 17 -4.61 -10.67 1.13
CA LEU A 17 -3.95 -9.49 1.68
C LEU A 17 -4.39 -9.27 3.14
N SER A 18 -5.70 -9.31 3.39
CA SER A 18 -6.26 -9.17 4.74
C SER A 18 -5.66 -10.20 5.70
N ARG A 19 -5.61 -11.47 5.29
CA ARG A 19 -5.00 -12.54 6.10
C ARG A 19 -3.54 -12.24 6.42
N ARG A 20 -2.74 -11.82 5.43
CA ARG A 20 -1.30 -11.57 5.59
C ARG A 20 -0.97 -10.32 6.40
N LEU A 21 -1.83 -9.32 6.35
CA LEU A 21 -1.73 -8.15 7.23
C LEU A 21 -2.06 -8.52 8.68
N ASN A 22 -3.11 -9.33 8.88
CA ASN A 22 -3.57 -9.75 10.20
C ASN A 22 -2.68 -10.81 10.87
N ASP A 23 -2.09 -11.74 10.10
CA ASP A 23 -1.21 -12.78 10.63
C ASP A 23 0.25 -12.29 10.85
N GLY A 24 0.53 -11.03 10.51
CA GLY A 24 1.83 -10.39 10.67
C GLY A 24 2.90 -10.84 9.67
N SER A 25 2.56 -11.67 8.66
CA SER A 25 3.53 -12.15 7.67
C SER A 25 4.09 -11.03 6.79
N ILE A 26 3.37 -9.94 6.58
CA ILE A 26 3.93 -8.73 5.93
C ILE A 26 4.80 -7.94 6.91
N ALA A 27 4.32 -7.71 8.13
CA ALA A 27 5.08 -6.96 9.14
C ALA A 27 6.44 -7.58 9.47
N ALA A 28 6.54 -8.92 9.44
CA ALA A 28 7.78 -9.65 9.72
C ALA A 28 8.83 -9.56 8.60
N GLN A 29 8.49 -9.05 7.41
CA GLN A 29 9.44 -8.91 6.31
C GLN A 29 10.41 -7.75 6.58
N GLN A 30 11.69 -7.99 6.29
CA GLN A 30 12.74 -6.98 6.45
C GLN A 30 13.21 -6.51 5.07
N PRO A 31 13.58 -5.24 4.90
CA PRO A 31 13.59 -4.18 5.93
C PRO A 31 12.25 -3.43 6.10
N ASP A 32 11.31 -3.55 5.15
CA ASP A 32 10.24 -2.57 5.00
C ASP A 32 8.85 -3.04 5.46
N GLY A 33 8.73 -4.25 6.02
CA GLY A 33 7.44 -4.87 6.34
C GLY A 33 6.54 -4.01 7.24
N GLU A 34 7.11 -3.37 8.26
CA GLU A 34 6.39 -2.45 9.15
C GLU A 34 5.90 -1.19 8.42
N GLU A 35 6.72 -0.62 7.53
CA GLU A 35 6.34 0.56 6.75
C GLU A 35 5.24 0.21 5.73
N ILE A 36 5.31 -0.95 5.08
CA ILE A 36 4.26 -1.43 4.17
C ILE A 36 2.92 -1.54 4.91
N VAL A 37 2.89 -2.16 6.10
CA VAL A 37 1.66 -2.24 6.90
C VAL A 37 1.15 -0.86 7.29
N ALA A 38 2.04 0.03 7.75
CA ALA A 38 1.65 1.38 8.14
C ALA A 38 1.08 2.19 6.94
N SER A 39 1.69 2.04 5.77
CA SER A 39 1.27 2.64 4.51
C SER A 39 -0.10 2.14 4.06
N LEU A 40 -0.33 0.82 4.07
CA LEU A 40 -1.62 0.24 3.71
C LEU A 40 -2.73 0.56 4.73
N ASN A 41 -2.38 0.79 6.00
CA ASN A 41 -3.32 1.29 6.99
C ASN A 41 -3.77 2.74 6.71
N ARG A 42 -2.90 3.57 6.12
CA ARG A 42 -3.23 4.94 5.67
C ARG A 42 -3.89 4.99 4.28
N ALA A 43 -3.92 3.88 3.56
CA ALA A 43 -4.39 3.84 2.19
C ALA A 43 -5.91 4.01 2.08
N VAL A 44 -6.35 4.79 1.10
CA VAL A 44 -7.77 5.05 0.83
C VAL A 44 -8.09 4.87 -0.66
N PHE A 45 -9.30 4.41 -0.96
CA PHE A 45 -9.86 4.44 -2.30
C PHE A 45 -10.24 5.88 -2.68
N THR A 46 -9.74 6.38 -3.81
CA THR A 46 -9.84 7.80 -4.21
C THR A 46 -10.78 8.07 -5.40
N GLY A 47 -11.56 7.08 -5.84
CA GLY A 47 -12.52 7.26 -6.92
C GLY A 47 -13.13 5.95 -7.42
N PRO A 48 -13.89 5.98 -8.54
CA PRO A 48 -14.33 4.76 -9.20
C PRO A 48 -13.12 4.02 -9.81
N SER A 49 -13.18 2.68 -9.89
CA SER A 49 -12.17 1.78 -10.49
C SER A 49 -11.04 1.27 -9.57
N ASP A 50 -11.32 1.08 -8.28
CA ASP A 50 -10.37 0.49 -7.32
C ASP A 50 -9.03 1.25 -7.20
N GLU A 51 -9.01 2.55 -7.54
CA GLU A 51 -7.82 3.39 -7.37
C GLU A 51 -7.58 3.67 -5.88
N VAL A 52 -6.44 3.21 -5.38
CA VAL A 52 -5.98 3.39 -4.00
C VAL A 52 -4.83 4.37 -3.98
N ARG A 53 -4.83 5.23 -2.96
CA ARG A 53 -3.79 6.22 -2.71
C ARG A 53 -3.27 6.16 -1.29
N TRP A 54 -1.96 6.29 -1.13
CA TRP A 54 -1.30 6.35 0.18
C TRP A 54 0.03 7.10 0.08
N THR A 55 0.66 7.28 1.24
CA THR A 55 2.00 7.84 1.37
C THR A 55 2.93 6.85 2.05
N GLU A 56 4.14 6.70 1.50
CA GLU A 56 5.11 5.69 1.92
C GLU A 56 6.53 6.24 1.91
N ARG A 57 7.27 5.94 2.98
CA ARG A 57 8.68 6.30 3.07
C ARG A 57 9.56 5.19 2.50
N CYS A 58 10.40 5.55 1.55
CA CYS A 58 11.36 4.62 0.93
C CYS A 58 12.69 5.31 0.65
N PHE A 59 13.78 4.54 0.68
CA PHE A 59 15.15 5.03 0.43
C PHE A 59 15.85 4.31 -0.73
N CYS A 60 15.11 3.52 -1.52
CA CYS A 60 15.65 2.86 -2.71
C CYS A 60 15.99 3.86 -3.83
N ASP A 61 16.94 3.48 -4.69
CA ASP A 61 17.31 4.25 -5.90
C ASP A 61 16.13 4.37 -6.87
N THR A 62 15.38 3.27 -7.02
CA THR A 62 14.08 3.25 -7.70
C THR A 62 13.00 3.22 -6.63
N PRO A 63 12.05 4.17 -6.61
CA PRO A 63 11.03 4.24 -5.58
C PRO A 63 10.28 2.92 -5.41
N LEU A 64 10.15 2.48 -4.15
CA LEU A 64 9.43 1.28 -3.75
C LEU A 64 9.94 -0.04 -4.36
N ALA A 65 11.17 -0.10 -4.87
CA ALA A 65 11.64 -1.27 -5.61
C ALA A 65 11.56 -2.58 -4.82
N HIS A 66 11.86 -2.54 -3.52
CA HIS A 66 11.85 -3.73 -2.68
C HIS A 66 10.41 -4.11 -2.27
N GLU A 67 9.62 -3.12 -1.88
CA GLU A 67 8.22 -3.24 -1.48
C GLU A 67 7.36 -3.76 -2.63
N ARG A 68 7.61 -3.28 -3.86
CA ARG A 68 7.01 -3.80 -5.10
C ARG A 68 7.36 -5.25 -5.36
N ALA A 69 8.63 -5.61 -5.30
CA ALA A 69 9.10 -6.97 -5.59
C ALA A 69 8.60 -8.02 -4.59
N THR A 70 8.28 -7.61 -3.36
CA THR A 70 7.95 -8.53 -2.25
C THR A 70 6.47 -8.56 -1.91
N VAL A 71 5.77 -7.43 -2.04
CA VAL A 71 4.38 -7.28 -1.62
C VAL A 71 3.54 -6.54 -2.67
N LEU A 72 3.89 -5.30 -3.00
CA LEU A 72 2.93 -4.38 -3.65
C LEU A 72 2.51 -4.83 -5.05
N ASP A 73 3.42 -5.35 -5.89
CA ASP A 73 3.04 -5.78 -7.25
C ASP A 73 2.10 -7.02 -7.24
N HIS A 74 2.04 -7.78 -6.14
CA HIS A 74 1.09 -8.90 -6.02
C HIS A 74 -0.34 -8.42 -5.78
N TYR A 75 -0.53 -7.31 -5.07
CA TYR A 75 -1.85 -6.82 -4.65
C TYR A 75 -2.33 -5.57 -5.42
N PHE A 76 -1.43 -4.92 -6.14
CA PHE A 76 -1.72 -3.69 -6.87
C PHE A 76 -1.16 -3.74 -8.30
N ASP A 77 -1.85 -3.09 -9.22
CA ASP A 77 -1.40 -2.78 -10.57
C ASP A 77 -1.18 -1.28 -10.73
N ASP A 78 -0.47 -0.90 -11.79
CA ASP A 78 -0.31 0.49 -12.23
C ASP A 78 0.23 1.43 -11.12
N ILE A 79 1.13 0.90 -10.27
CA ILE A 79 1.77 1.68 -9.21
C ILE A 79 2.58 2.83 -9.83
N ALA A 80 2.21 4.05 -9.45
CA ALA A 80 2.94 5.27 -9.77
C ALA A 80 3.33 6.00 -8.47
N THR A 81 4.50 6.62 -8.49
CA THR A 81 5.09 7.31 -7.33
C THR A 81 5.44 8.74 -7.67
N GLU A 82 5.14 9.66 -6.76
CA GLU A 82 5.53 11.06 -6.82
C GLU A 82 6.21 11.47 -5.53
N LEU A 83 7.40 12.09 -5.62
CA LEU A 83 8.14 12.56 -4.45
C LEU A 83 7.40 13.73 -3.82
N ILE A 84 7.16 13.66 -2.51
CA ILE A 84 6.49 14.70 -1.72
C ILE A 84 7.33 15.08 -0.49
N GLU A 85 7.01 16.21 0.14
CA GLU A 85 7.79 16.74 1.26
C GLU A 85 7.52 16.02 2.59
N ASP A 86 6.27 15.62 2.84
CA ASP A 86 5.85 14.92 4.07
C ASP A 86 4.67 13.97 3.79
N TYR A 87 4.27 13.18 4.79
CA TYR A 87 3.08 12.34 4.71
C TYR A 87 1.82 13.20 4.48
N GLU A 88 1.02 12.79 3.50
CA GLU A 88 -0.28 13.37 3.18
C GLU A 88 -1.39 12.40 3.62
N GLU A 89 -2.51 12.97 4.07
CA GLU A 89 -3.77 12.25 4.25
C GLU A 89 -4.68 12.51 3.04
N TYR A 90 -5.44 11.49 2.65
CA TYR A 90 -6.34 11.57 1.51
C TYR A 90 -7.78 11.29 1.95
N ALA A 91 -8.74 11.96 1.32
CA ALA A 91 -10.15 11.64 1.49
C ALA A 91 -10.52 10.40 0.65
N GLY A 92 -11.25 9.46 1.26
CA GLY A 92 -11.66 8.22 0.59
C GLY A 92 -12.18 7.14 1.54
N GLU A 93 -12.62 6.02 1.00
CA GLU A 93 -12.92 4.82 1.78
C GLU A 93 -11.61 4.14 2.20
N SER A 94 -11.46 3.76 3.47
CA SER A 94 -10.24 3.10 3.96
C SER A 94 -10.06 1.71 3.33
N LEU A 95 -8.91 1.48 2.70
CA LEU A 95 -8.53 0.15 2.22
C LEU A 95 -8.45 -0.82 3.40
N TRP A 96 -7.90 -0.39 4.53
CA TRP A 96 -7.79 -1.23 5.72
C TRP A 96 -9.16 -1.73 6.19
N VAL A 97 -10.13 -0.83 6.34
CA VAL A 97 -11.50 -1.19 6.74
C VAL A 97 -12.13 -2.13 5.72
N HIS A 98 -11.94 -1.86 4.42
CA HIS A 98 -12.41 -2.74 3.35
C HIS A 98 -11.86 -4.17 3.49
N LEU A 99 -10.56 -4.32 3.79
CA LEU A 99 -9.89 -5.61 3.98
C LEU A 99 -10.36 -6.36 5.24
N GLN A 100 -10.74 -5.65 6.30
CA GLN A 100 -11.25 -6.27 7.53
C GLN A 100 -12.69 -6.81 7.39
N ASN A 101 -13.41 -6.41 6.34
CA ASN A 101 -14.77 -6.85 6.07
C ASN A 101 -14.86 -8.02 5.06
N GLN A 102 -13.72 -8.63 4.73
CA GLN A 102 -13.62 -9.77 3.80
C GLN A 102 -13.89 -11.12 4.47
#